data_AF-O83103-F1
#
_entry.id   AF-O83103-F1
#
_cell.length_a   1.000
_cell.length_b   1.000
_cell.length_c   1.000
_cell.angle_alpha   90.00
_cell.angle_beta   90.00
_cell.angle_gamma   90.00
#
_symmetry.space_group_name_H-M   'P 1'
#
loop_
_entity.id
_entity.type
_entity.pdbx_description
1 polymer ?
#
loop_
_entity_poly.entity_id
_entity_poly.type
_entity_poly.pdbx_seq_one_letter_code
_entity_poly.pdbx_strand_id
1 'polypeptide(L)'
;MLPTAQRRLRGYIRACAPYGRRGEEPVRRRCAFLCARVGHVCVGRSVVQNFVFQDNIYHLARSIDVLYEGLQLNLDECLYAEKVVYDVRFFDHALQKLCAHIDRQSHFPDYLPILHCLFSCGARFLNLLNFLIHRASPVTAQVEFTRMLPFIEKRHSALHENLARSIQEVDTSADASHVVSQDEIDELLEH
;
A
#
# COMPACT_ATOMS: atom_id res chain seq x y z
N MET A 1 21.77 24.16 4.59
CA MET A 1 20.89 23.14 5.21
C MET A 1 20.17 22.37 4.10
N LEU A 2 20.24 21.03 4.07
CA LEU A 2 19.45 20.24 3.11
C LEU A 2 17.95 20.32 3.48
N PRO A 3 17.04 20.57 2.52
CA PRO A 3 15.59 20.48 2.71
C PRO A 3 15.18 19.15 3.38
N THR A 4 14.13 19.18 4.19
CA THR A 4 13.63 18.03 4.97
C THR A 4 13.43 16.78 4.11
N ALA A 5 12.97 16.93 2.87
CA ALA A 5 12.81 15.86 1.89
C ALA A 5 14.14 15.17 1.54
N GLN A 6 15.21 15.93 1.30
CA GLN A 6 16.54 15.38 1.00
C GLN A 6 17.14 14.63 2.20
N ARG A 7 16.85 15.04 3.44
CA ARG A 7 17.27 14.28 4.63
C ARG A 7 16.53 12.95 4.75
N ARG A 8 15.21 12.95 4.51
CA ARG A 8 14.38 11.74 4.52
C ARG A 8 14.84 10.77 3.43
N LEU A 9 15.13 11.27 2.23
CA LEU A 9 15.64 10.43 1.14
C LEU A 9 17.04 9.89 1.42
N ARG A 10 17.96 10.69 1.97
CA ARG A 10 19.28 10.18 2.41
C ARG A 10 19.14 9.09 3.48
N GLY A 11 18.18 9.22 4.39
CA GLY A 11 17.86 8.19 5.38
C GLY A 11 17.34 6.91 4.73
N TYR A 12 16.44 7.02 3.74
CA TYR A 12 15.89 5.91 2.97
C TYR A 12 16.97 5.21 2.13
N ILE A 13 17.77 5.97 1.37
CA ILE A 13 18.87 5.45 0.56
C ILE A 13 19.92 4.78 1.46
N ARG A 14 20.32 5.38 2.58
CA ARG A 14 21.27 4.74 3.52
C ARG A 14 20.71 3.48 4.18
N ALA A 15 19.41 3.45 4.47
CA ALA A 15 18.77 2.28 5.05
C ALA A 15 18.56 1.15 4.02
N CYS A 16 18.70 1.43 2.72
CA CYS A 16 18.33 0.49 1.66
C CYS A 16 19.38 0.32 0.55
N ALA A 17 20.57 0.92 0.63
CA ALA A 17 21.62 0.73 -0.36
C ALA A 17 22.29 -0.65 -0.13
N PRO A 18 22.19 -1.60 -1.07
CA PRO A 18 23.22 -2.62 -1.24
C PRO A 18 24.38 -2.02 -2.06
N TYR A 19 25.53 -2.69 -2.06
CA TYR A 19 26.74 -2.47 -2.89
C TYR A 19 27.98 -1.97 -2.14
N GLY A 20 28.92 -2.91 -1.96
CA GLY A 20 30.34 -2.60 -1.99
C GLY A 20 31.20 -3.27 -0.90
N ARG A 21 31.54 -4.55 -1.12
CA ARG A 21 32.63 -5.34 -0.50
C ARG A 21 32.38 -5.98 0.89
N ARG A 22 32.47 -7.32 0.88
CA ARG A 22 32.83 -8.27 1.95
C ARG A 22 32.17 -8.09 3.31
N GLY A 23 31.28 -9.03 3.62
CA GLY A 23 30.78 -9.29 4.96
C GLY A 23 29.70 -8.31 5.39
N GLU A 24 28.89 -8.75 6.36
CA GLU A 24 27.95 -7.92 7.12
C GLU A 24 26.54 -7.72 6.52
N GLU A 25 25.63 -8.52 7.09
CA GLU A 25 24.20 -8.28 7.21
C GLU A 25 23.92 -6.92 7.88
N PRO A 26 23.20 -5.98 7.24
CA PRO A 26 22.07 -5.38 7.98
C PRO A 26 20.84 -4.96 7.15
N VAL A 27 20.92 -4.90 5.81
CA VAL A 27 19.88 -4.26 4.97
C VAL A 27 18.69 -5.20 4.65
N ARG A 28 18.83 -6.51 4.89
CA ARG A 28 17.71 -7.46 4.78
C ARG A 28 16.59 -7.16 5.77
N ARG A 29 16.82 -6.54 6.93
CA ARG A 29 15.83 -6.59 8.03
C ARG A 29 14.56 -5.76 7.85
N ARG A 30 14.51 -4.72 7.00
CA ARG A 30 13.27 -3.91 6.82
C ARG A 30 12.40 -4.38 5.66
N CYS A 31 12.99 -4.67 4.49
CA CYS A 31 12.26 -5.34 3.40
C CYS A 31 11.95 -6.80 3.74
N ALA A 32 12.82 -7.53 4.48
CA ALA A 32 12.47 -8.86 4.97
C ALA A 32 11.41 -8.83 6.07
N PHE A 33 11.20 -7.73 6.79
CA PHE A 33 10.10 -7.69 7.76
C PHE A 33 8.75 -7.70 7.04
N LEU A 34 8.56 -6.88 6.01
CA LEU A 34 7.35 -6.97 5.18
C LEU A 34 7.32 -8.24 4.33
N CYS A 35 8.42 -8.68 3.71
CA CYS A 35 8.44 -9.92 2.93
C CYS A 35 8.19 -11.18 3.77
N ALA A 36 8.72 -11.25 5.00
CA ALA A 36 8.45 -12.37 5.91
C ALA A 36 7.02 -12.32 6.45
N ARG A 37 6.50 -11.13 6.75
CA ARG A 37 5.16 -10.95 7.34
C ARG A 37 4.01 -11.05 6.32
N VAL A 38 4.26 -10.68 5.06
CA VAL A 38 3.33 -10.86 3.93
C VAL A 38 3.52 -12.24 3.25
N GLY A 39 4.62 -12.94 3.55
CA GLY A 39 4.93 -14.29 3.08
C GLY A 39 4.48 -15.43 4.01
N HIS A 40 4.43 -15.20 5.33
CA HIS A 40 3.94 -16.14 6.34
C HIS A 40 2.56 -15.72 6.88
N VAL A 41 1.53 -15.79 6.04
CA VAL A 41 0.15 -15.79 6.56
C VAL A 41 -0.15 -17.20 7.02
N CYS A 42 0.13 -17.48 8.30
CA CYS A 42 -0.18 -18.74 8.95
C CYS A 42 -1.71 -18.94 8.98
N VAL A 43 -2.19 -19.80 8.08
CA VAL A 43 -3.55 -20.36 8.14
C VAL A 43 -3.55 -21.42 9.24
N GLY A 44 -4.07 -21.10 10.43
CA GLY A 44 -4.22 -22.12 11.46
C GLY A 44 -4.50 -21.60 12.87
N ARG A 45 -5.78 -21.70 13.25
CA ARG A 45 -6.33 -21.77 14.62
C ARG A 45 -6.11 -20.56 15.55
N SER A 46 -7.22 -19.85 15.78
CA SER A 46 -7.67 -19.36 17.09
C SER A 46 -6.61 -18.67 17.96
N VAL A 47 -6.61 -17.33 17.97
CA VAL A 47 -6.37 -16.41 19.12
C VAL A 47 -5.84 -15.08 18.57
N VAL A 48 -6.70 -14.05 18.59
CA VAL A 48 -6.39 -12.60 18.69
C VAL A 48 -5.18 -12.12 17.86
N GLN A 49 -5.32 -12.05 16.54
CA GLN A 49 -4.47 -11.17 15.74
C GLN A 49 -5.33 -9.99 15.31
N ASN A 50 -5.18 -8.85 16.00
CA ASN A 50 -5.14 -7.58 15.27
C ASN A 50 -3.96 -7.71 14.32
N PHE A 51 -4.16 -8.46 13.23
CA PHE A 51 -3.26 -8.50 12.11
C PHE A 51 -3.16 -7.05 11.72
N VAL A 52 -1.97 -6.48 11.83
CA VAL A 52 -1.79 -5.03 11.82
C VAL A 52 -1.90 -4.52 10.39
N PHE A 53 -3.07 -4.74 9.77
CA PHE A 53 -3.44 -4.32 8.43
C PHE A 53 -3.19 -2.83 8.31
N GLN A 54 -3.66 -2.06 9.29
CA GLN A 54 -3.45 -0.63 9.36
C GLN A 54 -1.97 -0.27 9.37
N ASP A 55 -1.12 -0.89 10.21
CA ASP A 55 0.32 -0.61 10.20
C ASP A 55 0.99 -1.04 8.89
N ASN A 56 0.63 -2.20 8.34
CA ASN A 56 1.19 -2.71 7.09
C ASN A 56 0.82 -1.78 5.93
N ILE A 57 -0.45 -1.35 5.85
CA ILE A 57 -0.94 -0.38 4.87
C ILE A 57 -0.24 0.96 5.06
N TYR A 58 -0.11 1.43 6.31
CA TYR A 58 0.58 2.67 6.64
C TYR A 58 2.06 2.64 6.21
N HIS A 59 2.78 1.56 6.51
CA HIS A 59 4.17 1.38 6.09
C HIS A 59 4.31 1.33 4.57
N LEU A 60 3.37 0.67 3.89
CA LEU A 60 3.35 0.59 2.44
C LEU A 60 3.10 1.98 1.82
N ALA A 61 2.06 2.67 2.28
CA ALA A 61 1.72 4.04 1.86
C ALA A 61 2.91 4.99 2.08
N ARG A 62 3.56 4.92 3.25
CA ARG A 62 4.72 5.76 3.54
C ARG A 62 5.92 5.43 2.65
N SER A 63 6.11 4.15 2.30
CA SER A 63 7.19 3.75 1.39
C SER A 63 6.94 4.26 -0.03
N ILE A 64 5.69 4.21 -0.49
CA ILE A 64 5.26 4.80 -1.77
C ILE A 64 5.52 6.31 -1.77
N ASP A 65 5.12 7.02 -0.71
CA ASP A 65 5.34 8.47 -0.59
C ASP A 65 6.82 8.82 -0.62
N VAL A 66 7.66 8.08 0.11
CA VAL A 66 9.11 8.33 0.12
C VAL A 66 9.74 8.10 -1.25
N LEU A 67 9.30 7.08 -1.98
CA LEU A 67 9.77 6.83 -3.34
C LEU A 67 9.31 7.95 -4.28
N TYR A 68 8.04 8.35 -4.20
CA TYR A 68 7.45 9.42 -5.02
C TYR A 68 8.14 10.77 -4.76
N GLU A 69 8.22 11.20 -3.50
CA GLU A 69 8.98 12.38 -3.04
C GLU A 69 10.44 12.30 -3.52
N GLY A 70 11.03 11.10 -3.47
CA GLY A 70 12.39 10.83 -3.89
C GLY A 70 12.65 11.00 -5.36
N LEU A 71 11.73 10.53 -6.20
CA LEU A 71 11.83 10.70 -7.64
C LEU A 71 11.70 12.18 -8.02
N GLN A 72 10.89 12.97 -7.30
CA GLN A 72 10.80 14.41 -7.53
C GLN A 72 12.11 15.17 -7.22
N LEU A 73 13.02 14.57 -6.45
CA LEU A 73 14.36 15.10 -6.30
C LEU A 73 15.12 14.81 -7.60
N ASN A 74 15.62 15.87 -8.26
CA ASN A 74 16.45 15.79 -9.48
C ASN A 74 17.84 15.21 -9.18
N LEU A 75 17.90 14.01 -8.63
CA LEU A 75 19.10 13.22 -8.41
C LEU A 75 19.39 12.39 -9.66
N ASP A 76 20.63 11.91 -9.79
CA ASP A 76 20.99 11.00 -10.86
C ASP A 76 20.26 9.66 -10.68
N GLU A 77 19.23 9.47 -11.48
CA GLU A 77 18.39 8.28 -11.46
C GLU A 77 19.13 6.99 -11.79
N CYS A 78 20.26 7.06 -12.49
CA CYS A 78 21.07 5.87 -12.77
C CYS A 78 21.55 5.21 -11.47
N LEU A 79 21.71 5.98 -10.39
CA LEU A 79 22.15 5.48 -9.08
C LEU A 79 21.09 4.64 -8.36
N TYR A 80 19.81 4.75 -8.74
CA TYR A 80 18.70 4.10 -8.04
C TYR A 80 17.64 3.48 -8.95
N ALA A 81 17.86 3.42 -10.27
CA ALA A 81 16.88 2.90 -11.21
C ALA A 81 16.44 1.46 -10.89
N GLU A 82 17.38 0.55 -10.64
CA GLU A 82 17.06 -0.83 -10.24
C GLU A 82 16.25 -0.89 -8.95
N LYS A 83 16.53 0.01 -8.01
CA LYS A 83 15.82 0.07 -6.73
C LYS A 83 14.37 0.54 -6.93
N VAL A 84 14.13 1.51 -7.80
CA VAL A 84 12.78 1.97 -8.16
C VAL A 84 11.98 0.83 -8.78
N VAL A 85 12.57 0.09 -9.73
CA VAL A 85 11.91 -1.07 -10.36
C VAL A 85 11.56 -2.14 -9.33
N TYR A 86 12.48 -2.44 -8.42
CA TYR A 86 12.24 -3.38 -7.33
C TYR A 86 11.11 -2.90 -6.41
N ASP A 87 11.14 -1.65 -5.96
CA ASP A 87 10.13 -1.09 -5.05
C ASP A 87 8.74 -1.08 -5.71
N VAL A 88 8.63 -0.72 -7.00
CA VAL A 88 7.36 -0.75 -7.73
C VAL A 88 6.81 -2.16 -7.87
N ARG A 89 7.65 -3.15 -8.20
CA ARG A 89 7.23 -4.57 -8.23
C ARG A 89 6.81 -5.07 -6.86
N PHE A 90 7.50 -4.65 -5.82
CA PHE A 90 7.15 -4.98 -4.43
C PHE A 90 5.78 -4.38 -4.04
N PHE A 91 5.55 -3.09 -4.34
CA PHE A 91 4.28 -2.43 -4.05
C PHE A 91 3.12 -3.07 -4.81
N ASP A 92 3.32 -3.38 -6.09
CA ASP A 92 2.35 -4.11 -6.91
C ASP A 92 1.91 -5.41 -6.24
N HIS A 93 2.88 -6.25 -5.84
CA HIS A 93 2.61 -7.53 -5.19
C HIS A 93 1.97 -7.39 -3.81
N ALA A 94 2.47 -6.45 -2.99
CA ALA A 94 1.99 -6.23 -1.64
C ALA A 94 0.53 -5.77 -1.62
N LEU A 95 0.17 -4.80 -2.46
CA LEU A 95 -1.20 -4.29 -2.57
C LEU A 95 -2.17 -5.38 -3.03
N GLN A 96 -1.83 -6.14 -4.07
CA GLN A 96 -2.69 -7.25 -4.53
C GLN A 96 -2.96 -8.27 -3.42
N LYS A 97 -1.91 -8.65 -2.67
CA LYS A 97 -2.06 -9.55 -1.54
C LYS A 97 -2.94 -8.96 -0.44
N LEU A 98 -2.75 -7.69 -0.10
CA LEU A 98 -3.56 -7.01 0.91
C LEU A 98 -5.05 -6.99 0.50
N CYS A 99 -5.37 -6.61 -0.74
CA CYS A 99 -6.74 -6.67 -1.26
C CYS A 99 -7.33 -8.08 -1.12
N ALA A 100 -6.62 -9.10 -1.64
CA ALA A 100 -7.10 -10.47 -1.61
C ALA A 100 -7.28 -11.05 -0.20
N HIS A 101 -6.53 -10.55 0.79
CA HIS A 101 -6.67 -10.95 2.18
C HIS A 101 -7.84 -10.25 2.88
N ILE A 102 -8.00 -8.94 2.64
CA ILE A 102 -9.08 -8.14 3.22
C ILE A 102 -10.44 -8.60 2.70
N ASP A 103 -10.57 -8.90 1.42
CA ASP A 103 -11.82 -9.43 0.82
C ASP A 103 -12.30 -10.73 1.50
N ARG A 104 -11.39 -11.53 2.06
CA ARG A 104 -11.70 -12.78 2.79
C ARG A 104 -12.11 -12.55 4.25
N GLN A 105 -11.98 -11.31 4.73
CA GLN A 105 -12.12 -10.92 6.14
C GLN A 105 -13.19 -9.84 6.32
N SER A 106 -14.21 -9.83 5.46
CA SER A 106 -15.35 -8.89 5.52
C SER A 106 -16.12 -8.86 6.84
N HIS A 107 -15.92 -9.86 7.70
CA HIS A 107 -16.53 -9.96 9.03
C HIS A 107 -15.75 -9.23 10.14
N PHE A 108 -14.63 -8.57 9.81
CA PHE A 108 -13.84 -7.86 10.82
C PHE A 108 -14.52 -6.55 11.26
N PRO A 109 -14.49 -6.23 12.56
CA PRO A 109 -15.12 -5.01 13.09
C PRO A 109 -14.53 -3.73 12.48
N ASP A 110 -13.23 -3.75 12.14
CA ASP A 110 -12.54 -2.62 11.51
C ASP A 110 -12.49 -2.72 9.97
N TYR A 111 -13.34 -3.55 9.35
CA TYR A 111 -13.29 -3.82 7.91
C TYR A 111 -13.39 -2.53 7.07
N LEU A 112 -14.37 -1.68 7.36
CA LEU A 112 -14.57 -0.41 6.65
C LEU A 112 -13.39 0.56 6.83
N PRO A 113 -12.90 0.85 8.06
CA PRO A 113 -11.67 1.62 8.24
C PRO A 113 -10.45 1.05 7.50
N ILE A 114 -10.30 -0.27 7.46
CA ILE A 114 -9.22 -0.94 6.72
C ILE A 114 -9.38 -0.74 5.21
N LEU A 115 -10.60 -0.84 4.67
CA LEU A 115 -10.90 -0.57 3.26
C LEU A 115 -10.54 0.86 2.87
N HIS A 116 -10.92 1.88 3.67
CA HIS A 116 -10.54 3.27 3.42
C HIS A 116 -9.03 3.48 3.43
N CYS A 117 -8.33 2.84 4.38
CA CYS A 117 -6.87 2.91 4.44
C CYS A 117 -6.24 2.31 3.18
N LEU A 118 -6.72 1.15 2.74
CA LEU A 118 -6.24 0.47 1.53
C LEU A 118 -6.55 1.27 0.27
N PHE A 119 -7.75 1.85 0.17
CA PHE A 119 -8.16 2.74 -0.92
C PHE A 119 -7.21 3.94 -1.03
N SER A 120 -6.94 4.62 0.09
CA SER A 120 -5.97 5.74 0.12
C SER A 120 -4.56 5.31 -0.29
N CYS A 121 -4.11 4.13 0.14
CA CYS A 121 -2.82 3.57 -0.26
C CYS A 121 -2.77 3.26 -1.77
N GLY A 122 -3.84 2.69 -2.33
CA GLY A 122 -3.98 2.42 -3.75
C GLY A 122 -3.91 3.70 -4.59
N ALA A 123 -4.61 4.76 -4.18
CA ALA A 123 -4.56 6.07 -4.85
C ALA A 123 -3.13 6.64 -4.91
N ARG A 124 -2.35 6.52 -3.81
CA ARG A 124 -0.93 6.94 -3.80
C ARG A 124 -0.08 6.13 -4.77
N PHE A 125 -0.31 4.81 -4.85
CA PHE A 125 0.40 3.97 -5.79
C PHE A 125 0.06 4.30 -7.25
N LEU A 126 -1.22 4.54 -7.56
CA LEU A 126 -1.64 5.00 -8.88
C LEU A 126 -1.00 6.35 -9.25
N ASN A 127 -0.90 7.28 -8.32
CA ASN A 127 -0.19 8.55 -8.53
C ASN A 127 1.29 8.34 -8.86
N LEU A 128 1.96 7.42 -8.15
CA LEU A 128 3.35 7.05 -8.46
C LEU A 128 3.48 6.42 -9.85
N LEU A 129 2.58 5.50 -10.22
CA LEU A 129 2.59 4.86 -11.54
C LEU A 129 2.37 5.88 -12.66
N ASN A 130 1.38 6.77 -12.51
CA ASN A 130 1.12 7.84 -13.45
C ASN A 130 2.33 8.76 -13.63
N PHE A 131 3.00 9.09 -12.53
CA PHE A 131 4.23 9.88 -12.59
C PHE A 131 5.36 9.17 -13.32
N LEU A 132 5.55 7.86 -13.09
CA LEU A 132 6.54 7.07 -13.81
C LEU A 132 6.21 6.93 -15.30
N ILE A 133 4.96 6.71 -15.66
CA ILE A 133 4.52 6.54 -17.06
C ILE A 133 4.76 7.81 -17.89
N HIS A 134 4.50 8.99 -17.33
CA HIS A 134 4.59 10.27 -18.05
C HIS A 134 5.97 10.93 -17.99
N ARG A 135 6.90 10.40 -17.18
CA ARG A 135 8.24 10.96 -17.03
C ARG A 135 9.25 10.18 -17.88
N ALA A 136 9.90 10.87 -18.80
CA ALA A 136 11.11 10.35 -19.44
C ALA A 136 12.24 10.29 -18.40
N SER A 137 12.73 9.08 -18.12
CA SER A 137 13.59 8.82 -16.97
C SER A 137 14.47 7.58 -17.23
N PRO A 138 15.72 7.50 -16.73
CA PRO A 138 16.52 6.27 -16.79
C PRO A 138 15.80 5.03 -16.22
N VAL A 139 14.88 5.21 -15.27
CA VAL A 139 14.03 4.11 -14.78
C VAL A 139 13.16 3.55 -15.91
N THR A 140 12.52 4.44 -16.68
CA THR A 140 11.69 4.11 -17.85
C THR A 140 12.50 3.77 -19.11
N ALA A 141 13.83 3.86 -19.07
CA ALA A 141 14.67 3.35 -20.16
C ALA A 141 14.77 1.81 -20.12
N GLN A 142 14.44 1.18 -18.98
CA GLN A 142 14.38 -0.28 -18.88
C GLN A 142 13.15 -0.81 -19.63
N VAL A 143 13.37 -1.34 -20.84
CA VAL A 143 12.32 -1.76 -21.78
C VAL A 143 11.27 -2.67 -21.14
N GLU A 144 11.68 -3.65 -20.33
CA GLU A 144 10.76 -4.57 -19.65
C GLU A 144 9.88 -3.85 -18.62
N PHE A 145 10.46 -2.94 -17.85
CA PHE A 145 9.73 -2.19 -16.83
C PHE A 145 8.70 -1.27 -17.48
N THR A 146 9.10 -0.54 -18.52
CA THR A 146 8.23 0.38 -19.24
C THR A 146 7.08 -0.33 -19.94
N ARG A 147 7.30 -1.52 -20.48
CA ARG A 147 6.22 -2.36 -21.04
C ARG A 147 5.25 -2.85 -19.96
N MET A 148 5.73 -3.11 -18.75
CA MET A 148 4.93 -3.63 -17.65
C MET A 148 4.08 -2.54 -16.95
N LEU A 149 4.56 -1.29 -16.92
CA LEU A 149 3.89 -0.19 -16.20
C LEU A 149 2.39 -0.01 -16.56
N PRO A 150 1.97 0.03 -17.85
CA PRO A 150 0.56 0.13 -18.19
C PRO A 150 -0.30 -1.05 -17.71
N PHE A 151 0.27 -2.26 -17.63
CA PHE A 151 -0.44 -3.44 -17.10
C PHE A 151 -0.59 -3.36 -15.57
N ILE A 152 0.41 -2.83 -14.87
CA ILE A 152 0.32 -2.58 -13.43
C ILE A 152 -0.74 -1.51 -13.17
N GLU A 153 -0.67 -0.36 -13.86
CA GLU A 153 -1.62 0.74 -13.70
C GLU A 153 -3.06 0.27 -13.93
N LYS A 154 -3.36 -0.36 -15.06
CA LYS A 154 -4.71 -0.87 -15.37
C LYS A 154 -5.26 -1.80 -14.29
N ARG A 155 -4.42 -2.69 -13.76
CA ARG A 155 -4.81 -3.64 -12.70
C ARG A 155 -5.09 -2.94 -11.38
N HIS A 156 -4.26 -1.98 -10.99
CA HIS A 156 -4.48 -1.22 -9.75
C HIS A 156 -5.65 -0.26 -9.86
N SER A 157 -5.93 0.29 -11.05
CA SER A 157 -7.13 1.09 -11.31
C SER A 157 -8.39 0.25 -11.12
N ALA A 158 -8.44 -0.98 -11.66
CA ALA A 158 -9.54 -1.91 -11.43
C ALA A 158 -9.68 -2.32 -9.96
N LEU A 159 -8.58 -2.60 -9.26
CA LEU A 159 -8.63 -2.90 -7.82
C LEU A 159 -9.16 -1.71 -7.01
N HIS A 160 -8.76 -0.49 -7.36
CA HIS A 160 -9.20 0.72 -6.69
C HIS A 160 -10.69 1.00 -6.91
N GLU A 161 -11.21 0.76 -8.12
CA GLU A 161 -12.65 0.80 -8.41
C GLU A 161 -13.43 -0.27 -7.64
N ASN A 162 -12.88 -1.48 -7.50
CA ASN A 162 -13.50 -2.52 -6.69
C ASN A 162 -13.58 -2.11 -5.22
N LEU A 163 -12.50 -1.56 -4.66
CA LEU A 163 -12.48 -1.05 -3.29
C LEU A 163 -13.50 0.07 -3.08
N ALA A 164 -13.65 1.00 -4.05
CA ALA A 164 -14.66 2.04 -3.99
C ALA A 164 -16.08 1.46 -3.87
N ARG A 165 -16.38 0.42 -4.68
CA ARG A 165 -17.67 -0.27 -4.64
C ARG A 165 -17.88 -1.00 -3.31
N SER A 166 -16.88 -1.73 -2.82
CA SER A 166 -16.97 -2.41 -1.52
C SER A 166 -17.22 -1.43 -0.36
N ILE A 167 -16.59 -0.25 -0.37
CA ILE A 167 -16.82 0.80 0.63
C ILE A 167 -18.29 1.26 0.56
N GLN A 168 -18.79 1.58 -0.64
CA GLN A 168 -20.18 2.03 -0.83
C GLN A 168 -21.20 0.98 -0.37
N GLU A 169 -20.97 -0.30 -0.68
CA GLU A 169 -21.86 -1.40 -0.28
C GLU A 169 -21.91 -1.57 1.24
N VAL A 170 -20.75 -1.46 1.91
CA VAL A 170 -20.66 -1.58 3.38
C VAL A 170 -21.29 -0.37 4.06
N ASP A 171 -21.00 0.85 3.61
CA ASP A 171 -21.61 2.08 4.14
C ASP A 171 -23.14 2.05 4.05
N THR A 172 -23.67 1.65 2.89
CA THR A 172 -25.12 1.53 2.68
C THR A 172 -25.76 0.50 3.62
N SER A 173 -25.06 -0.60 3.90
CA SER A 173 -25.56 -1.65 4.81
C SER A 173 -25.57 -1.20 6.27
N ALA A 174 -24.60 -0.37 6.67
CA ALA A 174 -24.51 0.18 8.02
C ALA A 174 -25.64 1.21 8.27
N ASP A 175 -25.93 2.07 7.29
CA ASP A 175 -27.02 3.03 7.37
C ASP A 175 -28.39 2.33 7.46
N ALA A 176 -28.58 1.23 6.75
CA ALA A 176 -29.81 0.43 6.83
C ALA A 176 -30.00 -0.24 8.20
N SER A 177 -28.90 -0.63 8.86
CA SER A 177 -28.94 -1.23 10.21
C SER A 177 -29.16 -0.22 11.35
N HIS A 178 -28.94 1.08 11.08
CA HIS A 178 -29.15 2.15 12.04
C HIS A 178 -30.54 2.81 11.97
N VAL A 179 -31.42 2.30 11.11
CA VAL A 179 -32.84 2.66 11.14
C VAL A 179 -33.49 1.86 12.26
N VAL A 180 -33.58 2.48 13.44
CA VAL A 180 -34.47 2.05 14.53
C VAL A 180 -35.85 1.85 13.92
N SER A 181 -36.43 0.66 14.06
CA SER A 181 -37.76 0.41 13.51
C SER A 181 -38.76 1.34 14.18
N GLN A 182 -39.85 1.69 13.48
CA GLN A 182 -40.91 2.50 14.09
C GLN A 182 -41.42 1.85 15.39
N ASP A 183 -41.46 0.51 15.42
CA ASP A 183 -41.87 -0.29 16.56
C ASP A 183 -40.93 -0.12 17.77
N GLU A 184 -39.60 -0.03 17.56
CA GLU A 184 -38.62 0.26 18.63
C GLU A 184 -38.74 1.69 19.15
N ILE A 185 -39.11 2.65 18.29
CA ILE A 185 -39.38 4.04 18.71
C ILE A 185 -40.67 4.10 19.54
N ASP A 186 -41.71 3.37 19.14
CA ASP A 186 -42.98 3.34 19.85
C ASP A 186 -42.82 2.68 21.24
N GLU A 187 -42.04 1.59 21.36
CA GLU A 187 -41.70 1.00 22.67
C GLU A 187 -40.92 1.96 23.59
N LEU A 188 -40.04 2.80 23.04
CA LEU A 188 -39.29 3.79 23.81
C LEU A 188 -40.12 5.00 24.25
N LEU A 189 -41.25 5.27 23.60
CA LEU A 189 -42.13 6.41 23.89
C LEU A 189 -43.33 6.07 24.79
N GLU A 190 -43.56 4.78 25.09
CA GLU A 190 -44.64 4.31 25.99
C GLU A 190 -44.22 4.22 27.49
N HIS A 191 -43.13 4.86 27.89
CA HIS A 191 -42.67 5.02 29.28
C HIS A 191 -42.35 6.48 29.62
#